data_AF-A0A1G1ZNI7-F1
#
_entry.id   AF-A0A1G1ZNI7-F1
#
_cell.length_a   1.000
_cell.length_b   1.000
_cell.length_c   1.000
_cell.angle_alpha   90.00
_cell.angle_beta   90.00
_cell.angle_gamma   90.00
#
_symmetry.space_group_name_H-M   'P 1'
#
loop_
_entity.id
_entity.type
_entity.pdbx_description
1 polymer ?
#
loop_
_entity_poly.entity_id
_entity_poly.type
_entity_poly.pdbx_seq_one_letter_code
_entity_poly.pdbx_strand_id
1 'polypeptide(L)'
;MEHQPKISIVEAVFLLMYLGFTDLVGIILVLFAFDDFFIIDALTFPVTQVYFRMKGVKGTADLIANVAELVPYVGALPLRTVGVLIVIWADRHPEGALAKSGQMAQMAAKVKTPKGGTLAARAKS
;
A
#
# COMPACT_ATOMS: atom_id res chain seq x y z
N MET A 1 25.79 -1.30 -6.90
CA MET A 1 25.46 -1.55 -5.49
C MET A 1 24.45 -2.68 -5.48
N GLU A 2 24.79 -3.86 -4.95
CA GLU A 2 23.80 -4.94 -4.84
C GLU A 2 22.70 -4.49 -3.88
N HIS A 3 21.48 -4.36 -4.39
CA HIS A 3 20.34 -3.99 -3.57
C HIS A 3 19.91 -5.21 -2.75
N GLN A 4 20.10 -5.14 -1.43
CA GLN A 4 19.61 -6.18 -0.52
C GLN A 4 18.13 -5.92 -0.21
N PRO A 5 17.21 -6.87 -0.51
CA PRO A 5 15.81 -6.73 -0.18
C PRO A 5 15.61 -6.59 1.34
N LYS A 6 14.79 -5.63 1.75
CA LYS A 6 14.47 -5.41 3.18
C LYS A 6 13.46 -6.42 3.70
N ILE A 7 12.64 -6.97 2.81
CA ILE A 7 11.64 -8.00 3.10
C ILE A 7 12.23 -9.36 2.78
N SER A 8 12.43 -10.20 3.81
CA SER A 8 12.90 -11.57 3.59
C SER A 8 11.85 -12.42 2.86
N ILE A 9 12.28 -13.48 2.17
CA ILE A 9 11.35 -14.39 1.47
C ILE A 9 10.43 -15.07 2.47
N VAL A 10 10.96 -15.49 3.62
CA VAL A 10 10.18 -16.16 4.67
C VAL A 10 9.06 -15.24 5.17
N GLU A 11 9.36 -13.97 5.49
CA GLU A 11 8.33 -13.02 5.92
C GLU A 11 7.32 -12.72 4.81
N ALA A 12 7.77 -12.61 3.56
CA ALA A 12 6.86 -12.43 2.43
C ALA A 12 5.88 -13.60 2.30
N VAL A 13 6.34 -14.84 2.48
CA VAL A 13 5.48 -16.04 2.46
C VAL A 13 4.45 -15.97 3.59
N PHE A 14 4.86 -15.66 4.82
CA PHE A 14 3.91 -15.53 5.94
C PHE A 14 2.90 -14.40 5.73
N LEU A 15 3.33 -13.26 5.19
CA LEU A 15 2.44 -12.14 4.89
C LEU A 15 1.40 -12.53 3.83
N LEU A 16 1.84 -13.22 2.77
CA LEU A 16 0.95 -13.69 1.70
C LEU A 16 0.01 -14.80 2.17
N MET A 17 0.45 -15.69 3.06
CA MET A 17 -0.43 -16.69 3.66
C MET A 17 -1.50 -16.06 4.53
N TYR A 18 -1.14 -15.07 5.35
CA TYR A 18 -2.08 -14.32 6.16
C TYR A 18 -3.12 -13.60 5.29
N LEU A 19 -2.66 -12.89 4.26
CA LEU A 19 -3.54 -12.14 3.36
C LEU A 19 -4.40 -13.06 2.49
N GLY A 20 -3.83 -14.12 1.93
CA GLY A 20 -4.58 -15.11 1.16
C GLY A 20 -5.65 -15.81 2.00
N PHE A 21 -5.40 -16.03 3.29
CA PHE A 21 -6.41 -16.54 4.21
C PHE A 21 -7.53 -15.53 4.43
N THR A 22 -7.22 -14.26 4.67
CA THR A 22 -8.25 -13.23 4.88
C THR A 22 -9.06 -12.95 3.62
N ASP A 23 -8.43 -12.96 2.45
CA ASP A 23 -9.09 -12.82 1.14
C ASP A 23 -10.04 -14.00 0.90
N LEU A 24 -9.62 -15.24 1.21
CA LEU A 24 -10.46 -16.42 1.09
C LEU A 24 -11.69 -16.32 2.00
N VAL A 25 -11.51 -15.88 3.25
CA VAL A 25 -12.61 -15.65 4.18
C VAL A 25 -13.54 -14.56 3.63
N GLY A 26 -13.01 -13.43 3.15
CA GLY A 26 -13.80 -12.36 2.55
C GLY A 26 -14.63 -12.82 1.34
N ILE A 27 -14.02 -13.58 0.42
CA ILE A 27 -14.72 -14.16 -0.74
C ILE A 27 -15.86 -15.08 -0.29
N ILE A 28 -15.62 -15.94 0.71
CA ILE A 28 -16.65 -16.84 1.25
C ILE A 28 -17.79 -16.01 1.84
N LEU A 29 -17.52 -14.99 2.64
CA LEU A 29 -18.56 -14.14 3.24
C LEU A 29 -19.43 -13.48 2.18
N VAL A 30 -18.81 -12.91 1.13
CA VAL A 30 -19.53 -12.32 0.00
C VAL A 30 -20.39 -13.34 -0.75
N LEU A 31 -19.92 -14.57 -0.96
CA LEU A 31 -20.69 -15.63 -1.63
C LEU A 31 -21.95 -16.05 -0.85
N PHE A 32 -21.91 -15.97 0.48
CA PHE A 32 -23.05 -16.25 1.35
C PHE A 32 -23.90 -15.01 1.64
N ALA A 33 -23.63 -13.88 0.97
CA ALA A 33 -24.26 -12.58 1.22
C ALA A 33 -24.14 -12.12 2.69
N PHE A 34 -23.12 -12.61 3.40
CA PHE A 34 -22.74 -12.09 4.70
C PHE A 34 -21.87 -10.85 4.49
N ASP A 35 -22.32 -9.73 5.04
CA ASP A 35 -21.52 -8.52 5.12
C ASP A 35 -20.55 -8.65 6.30
N ASP A 36 -19.26 -8.47 6.03
CA ASP A 36 -18.21 -8.53 7.03
C ASP A 36 -17.98 -7.16 7.71
N PHE A 37 -18.79 -6.15 7.39
CA PHE A 37 -18.81 -4.81 8.01
C PHE A 37 -17.40 -4.18 8.13
N PHE A 38 -16.54 -4.41 7.14
CA PHE A 38 -15.14 -3.95 7.15
C PHE A 38 -14.29 -4.51 8.31
N ILE A 39 -14.72 -5.58 8.97
CA ILE A 39 -13.98 -6.22 10.08
C ILE A 39 -12.66 -6.81 9.56
N ILE A 40 -12.71 -7.50 8.42
CA ILE A 40 -11.52 -8.08 7.80
C ILE A 40 -10.56 -6.96 7.39
N ASP A 41 -11.09 -5.87 6.82
CA ASP A 41 -10.31 -4.69 6.47
C ASP A 41 -9.65 -4.02 7.66
N ALA A 42 -10.39 -3.86 8.77
CA ALA A 42 -9.89 -3.25 9.99
C ALA A 42 -8.77 -4.06 10.66
N LEU A 43 -8.77 -5.39 10.47
CA LEU A 43 -7.73 -6.29 11.00
C LEU A 43 -6.49 -6.32 10.11
N THR A 44 -6.66 -6.36 8.80
CA THR A 44 -5.57 -6.53 7.82
C THR A 44 -4.84 -5.23 7.51
N PHE A 45 -5.58 -4.12 7.39
CA PHE A 45 -5.02 -2.79 7.12
C PHE A 45 -3.87 -2.39 8.07
N PRO A 46 -4.05 -2.38 9.41
CA PRO A 46 -2.98 -1.97 10.31
C PRO A 46 -1.81 -2.96 10.30
N VAL A 47 -2.07 -4.25 10.10
CA VAL A 47 -1.03 -5.28 10.08
C VAL A 47 -0.05 -5.05 8.94
N THR A 48 -0.53 -4.85 7.70
CA THR A 48 0.36 -4.63 6.55
C THR A 48 1.03 -3.26 6.61
N GLN A 49 0.29 -2.22 7.02
CA GLN A 49 0.79 -0.85 7.10
C GLN A 49 1.83 -0.64 8.20
N VAL A 50 1.68 -1.32 9.35
CA VAL A 50 2.69 -1.32 10.42
C VAL A 50 3.90 -2.15 10.01
N TYR A 51 3.69 -3.33 9.43
CA TYR A 51 4.77 -4.19 8.95
C TYR A 51 5.71 -3.46 7.98
N PHE A 52 5.17 -2.79 6.94
CA PHE A 52 5.99 -2.05 5.98
C PHE A 52 6.70 -0.84 6.59
N ARG A 53 6.06 -0.16 7.56
CA ARG A 53 6.70 0.94 8.31
C ARG A 53 7.86 0.42 9.17
N MET A 54 7.70 -0.69 9.87
CA MET A 54 8.77 -1.32 10.66
C MET A 54 9.94 -1.76 9.79
N LYS A 55 9.67 -2.26 8.58
CA LYS A 55 10.71 -2.64 7.61
C LYS A 55 11.34 -1.47 6.86
N GLY A 56 10.83 -0.24 7.04
CA GLY A 56 11.32 0.94 6.33
C GLY A 56 11.11 0.85 4.81
N VAL A 57 10.02 0.19 4.38
CA VAL A 57 9.62 0.03 2.97
C VAL A 57 8.44 0.96 2.69
N LYS A 58 8.38 1.51 1.49
CA LYS A 58 7.27 2.37 1.05
C LYS A 58 6.03 1.52 0.75
N GLY A 59 5.15 1.36 1.74
CA GLY A 59 3.85 0.67 1.61
C GLY A 59 2.77 1.44 0.83
N THR A 60 3.13 2.26 -0.16
CA THR A 60 2.16 3.12 -0.87
C THR A 60 1.23 2.32 -1.78
N ALA A 61 1.72 1.28 -2.46
CA ALA A 61 0.87 0.41 -3.26
C ALA A 61 -0.11 -0.38 -2.39
N ASP A 62 0.35 -0.88 -1.24
CA ASP A 62 -0.51 -1.48 -0.21
C ASP A 62 -1.56 -0.48 0.31
N LEU A 63 -1.19 0.78 0.56
CA LEU A 63 -2.14 1.80 1.01
C LEU A 63 -3.24 2.07 -0.03
N ILE A 64 -2.88 2.14 -1.32
CA ILE A 64 -3.84 2.36 -2.41
C ILE A 64 -4.77 1.14 -2.53
N ALA A 65 -4.23 -0.07 -2.46
CA ALA A 65 -5.01 -1.30 -2.50
C ALA A 65 -6.01 -1.35 -1.33
N ASN A 66 -5.54 -1.05 -0.12
CA ASN A 66 -6.39 -0.96 1.07
C ASN A 66 -7.55 0.05 0.92
N VAL A 67 -7.30 1.22 0.31
CA VAL A 67 -8.36 2.21 0.05
C VAL A 67 -9.33 1.72 -1.02
N ALA A 68 -8.84 1.00 -2.03
CA ALA A 68 -9.69 0.42 -3.07
C ALA A 68 -10.61 -0.68 -2.52
N GLU A 69 -10.17 -1.42 -1.49
CA GLU A 69 -11.00 -2.45 -0.84
C GLU A 69 -12.16 -1.90 -0.01
N LEU A 70 -12.12 -0.62 0.40
CA LEU A 70 -13.27 0.03 1.06
C LEU A 70 -14.49 0.18 0.13
N VAL A 71 -14.33 -0.03 -1.17
CA VAL A 71 -15.43 0.01 -2.14
C VAL A 71 -16.13 -1.34 -2.14
N PRO A 72 -17.43 -1.41 -1.78
CA PRO A 72 -18.19 -2.67 -1.80
C PRO A 72 -18.08 -3.37 -3.16
N TYR A 73 -18.04 -4.71 -3.17
CA TYR A 73 -17.83 -5.58 -4.34
C TYR A 73 -16.44 -5.50 -4.99
N VAL A 74 -15.78 -4.34 -4.98
CA VAL A 74 -14.39 -4.20 -5.44
C VAL A 74 -13.42 -4.73 -4.37
N GLY A 75 -13.74 -4.55 -3.09
CA GLY A 75 -13.00 -5.13 -1.97
C GLY A 75 -13.15 -6.64 -1.79
N ALA A 76 -14.06 -7.29 -2.51
CA ALA A 76 -14.14 -8.75 -2.54
C ALA A 76 -13.00 -9.38 -3.36
N LEU A 77 -12.29 -8.57 -4.17
CA LEU A 77 -11.12 -9.00 -4.90
C LEU A 77 -9.88 -8.96 -3.98
N PRO A 78 -8.87 -9.81 -4.23
CA PRO A 78 -7.63 -9.86 -3.43
C PRO A 78 -6.69 -8.69 -3.76
N LEU A 79 -7.18 -7.45 -3.73
CA LEU A 79 -6.44 -6.26 -4.15
C LEU A 79 -5.31 -5.93 -3.19
N ARG A 80 -5.50 -6.16 -1.89
CA ARG A 80 -4.51 -6.01 -0.83
C ARG A 80 -3.36 -6.99 -1.02
N THR A 81 -3.65 -8.25 -1.34
CA THR A 81 -2.63 -9.23 -1.74
C THR A 81 -1.82 -8.73 -2.95
N VAL A 82 -2.49 -8.17 -3.97
CA VAL A 82 -1.81 -7.57 -5.13
C VAL A 82 -0.96 -6.36 -4.72
N GLY A 83 -1.48 -5.48 -3.86
CA GLY A 83 -0.75 -4.31 -3.35
C GLY A 83 0.51 -4.69 -2.60
N VAL A 84 0.43 -5.70 -1.73
CA VAL A 84 1.56 -6.29 -1.02
C VAL A 84 2.58 -6.91 -1.97
N LEU A 85 2.14 -7.68 -2.96
CA LEU A 85 3.04 -8.25 -3.97
C LEU A 85 3.80 -7.16 -4.73
N ILE A 86 3.14 -6.06 -5.06
CA ILE A 86 3.76 -4.90 -5.70
C ILE A 86 4.82 -4.27 -4.77
N VAL A 87 4.52 -4.13 -3.47
CA VAL A 87 5.50 -3.61 -2.48
C VAL A 87 6.71 -4.53 -2.36
N ILE A 88 6.50 -5.85 -2.27
CA ILE A 88 7.56 -6.87 -2.18
C ILE A 88 8.41 -6.88 -3.45
N TRP A 89 7.77 -6.77 -4.62
CA TRP A 89 8.46 -6.73 -5.90
C TRP A 89 9.28 -5.45 -6.05
N ALA A 90 8.73 -4.29 -5.68
CA ALA A 90 9.42 -3.00 -5.72
C ALA A 90 10.60 -2.94 -4.74
N ASP A 91 10.49 -3.61 -3.59
CA ASP A 91 11.60 -3.78 -2.65
C ASP A 91 12.71 -4.69 -3.21
N ARG A 92 12.42 -5.58 -4.16
CA ARG A 92 13.42 -6.44 -4.81
C ARG A 92 13.99 -5.86 -6.11
N HIS A 93 13.20 -5.05 -6.81
CA HIS A 93 13.54 -4.47 -8.10
C HIS A 93 13.42 -2.93 -8.06
N PRO A 94 14.29 -2.23 -7.32
CA PRO A 94 14.19 -0.78 -7.13
C PRO A 94 14.37 0.02 -8.45
N GLU A 95 14.96 -0.59 -9.48
CA GLU A 95 15.17 0.03 -10.80
C GLU A 95 14.02 -0.19 -11.79
N GLY A 96 13.07 -1.06 -11.44
CA GLY A 96 11.93 -1.41 -12.27
C GLY A 96 10.97 -0.25 -12.51
N ALA A 97 10.28 -0.24 -13.66
CA ALA A 97 9.34 0.82 -14.06
C ALA A 97 8.25 1.11 -12.99
N LEU A 98 7.81 0.07 -12.28
CA LEU A 98 6.85 0.14 -11.17
C LEU A 98 7.41 0.82 -9.90
N ALA A 99 8.71 0.67 -9.61
CA ALA A 99 9.36 1.38 -8.50
C ALA A 99 9.51 2.88 -8.82
N LYS A 100 9.71 3.22 -10.09
CA LYS A 100 9.80 4.61 -10.58
C LYS A 100 8.43 5.31 -10.65
N SER A 101 7.36 4.61 -10.99
CA SER A 101 6.01 5.19 -11.04
C SER A 101 5.49 5.61 -9.66
N GLY A 102 5.75 4.80 -8.62
CA GLY A 102 5.44 5.15 -7.23
C GLY A 102 6.20 6.40 -6.73
N GLN A 103 7.43 6.61 -7.21
CA GLN A 103 8.20 7.82 -6.91
C GLN A 103 7.64 9.06 -7.62
N MET A 104 7.19 8.93 -8.87
CA MET A 104 6.56 10.03 -9.61
C MET A 104 5.21 10.45 -9.01
N ALA A 105 4.37 9.51 -8.56
CA ALA A 105 3.13 9.83 -7.86
C ALA A 105 3.38 10.60 -6.55
N GLN A 106 4.42 10.21 -5.79
CA GLN A 106 4.83 10.91 -4.56
C GLN A 106 5.46 12.28 -4.83
N MET A 107 6.21 12.44 -5.93
CA MET A 107 6.72 13.75 -6.35
C MET A 107 5.60 14.68 -6.79
N ALA A 108 4.62 14.20 -7.57
CA ALA A 108 3.45 14.98 -7.96
C ALA A 108 2.60 15.41 -6.75
N ALA A 109 2.46 14.55 -5.74
CA ALA A 109 1.79 14.88 -4.49
C ALA A 109 2.56 15.94 -3.67
N LYS A 110 3.90 15.87 -3.62
CA LYS A 110 4.73 16.88 -2.93
C LYS A 110 4.73 18.24 -3.61
N VAL A 111 4.68 18.29 -4.94
CA VAL A 111 4.65 19.54 -5.72
C VAL A 111 3.34 20.32 -5.52
N LYS A 112 2.25 19.66 -5.11
CA LYS A 112 0.95 20.30 -4.81
C LYS A 112 0.87 21.05 -3.47
N THR A 113 1.96 21.15 -2.71
CA THR A 113 2.02 22.07 -1.55
C THR A 113 2.76 23.35 -1.98
N PRO A 114 2.06 24.39 -2.47
CA PRO A 114 2.71 25.67 -2.67
C PRO A 114 3.10 26.22 -1.30
N LYS A 115 4.39 26.38 -1.05
CA LYS A 115 4.91 27.33 -0.05
C LYS A 115 4.54 28.75 -0.50
N GLY A 116 3.26 29.10 -0.39
CA GLY A 116 2.76 30.45 -0.56
C GLY A 116 2.95 31.22 0.75
N GLY A 117 4.12 31.83 0.92
CA GLY A 117 4.39 32.65 2.10
C GLY A 117 5.60 33.59 1.99
N THR A 118 6.34 33.60 0.88
CA THR A 118 7.59 34.37 0.76
C THR A 118 7.53 35.56 -0.21
N LEU A 119 6.33 36.06 -0.56
CA LEU A 119 6.19 37.24 -1.43
C LEU A 119 5.74 38.53 -0.72
N ALA A 120 5.55 38.52 0.62
CA ALA A 120 5.16 39.72 1.36
C ALA A 120 6.33 40.66 1.76
N ALA A 121 7.57 40.38 1.34
CA ALA A 121 8.76 41.11 1.82
C ALA A 121 9.44 42.03 0.79
N ARG A 122 8.82 42.31 -0.37
CA ARG A 122 9.42 43.18 -1.40
C ARG A 122 8.47 44.24 -1.98
N ALA A 123 7.60 44.78 -1.13
CA ALA A 123 6.80 45.97 -1.43
C ALA A 123 7.02 47.06 -0.36
N LYS A 124 8.28 47.32 -0.03
CA LYS A 124 8.75 48.55 0.63
C LYS A 124 10.17 48.84 0.17
N SER A 125 10.29 49.48 -0.98
CA SER A 125 11.43 50.36 -1.34
C SER A 125 10.97 51.30 -2.42
#